data_AF-A0A511ZLA4-F1
#
_entry.id   AF-A0A511ZLA4-F1
#
_cell.length_a   1.000
_cell.length_b   1.000
_cell.length_c   1.000
_cell.angle_alpha   90.00
_cell.angle_beta   90.00
_cell.angle_gamma   90.00
#
_symmetry.space_group_name_H-M   'P 1'
#
loop_
_entity.id
_entity.type
_entity.pdbx_description
1 polymer ?
#
loop_
_entity_poly.entity_id
_entity_poly.type
_entity_poly.pdbx_seq_one_letter_code
_entity_poly.pdbx_strand_id
1 'polypeptide(L)' 'MLNIIKSYVYLFLGVIAGVMIVSVLRNGEINWGLIGAITALSVLGFFAFLFIRKGIEGEKS' A
#
# COMPACT_ATOMS: atom_id res chain seq x y z
N MET A 1 17.44 2.65 3.25
CA MET A 1 16.12 3.06 2.72
C MET A 1 15.66 2.26 1.50
N LEU A 2 16.53 1.99 0.51
CA LEU A 2 16.16 1.24 -0.72
C LEU A 2 15.52 -0.13 -0.46
N ASN A 3 16.03 -0.92 0.50
CA ASN A 3 15.45 -2.23 0.81
C ASN A 3 14.04 -2.13 1.42
N ILE A 4 13.78 -1.12 2.24
CA ILE A 4 12.45 -0.87 2.83
C ILE A 4 11.45 -0.50 1.74
N ILE A 5 11.86 0.35 0.79
CA ILE A 5 11.03 0.74 -0.34
C ILE A 5 10.74 -0.47 -1.24
N LYS A 6 11.75 -1.29 -1.56
CA LYS A 6 11.55 -2.54 -2.32
C LYS A 6 10.56 -3.48 -1.63
N SER A 7 10.74 -3.74 -0.34
CA SER A 7 9.82 -4.59 0.41
C SER A 7 8.41 -4.02 0.43
N TYR A 8 8.26 -2.70 0.55
CA TYR A 8 6.97 -2.03 0.48
C TYR A 8 6.30 -2.20 -0.89
N VAL A 9 7.05 -2.05 -1.98
CA VAL A 9 6.55 -2.25 -3.34
C VAL A 9 6.10 -3.70 -3.57
N TYR A 10 6.85 -4.69 -3.09
CA TYR A 10 6.44 -6.10 -3.21
C TYR A 10 5.18 -6.41 -2.40
N LEU A 11 5.08 -5.87 -1.18
CA LEU A 11 3.88 -6.02 -0.35
C LEU A 11 2.67 -5.37 -1.06
N PHE A 12 2.86 -4.18 -1.61
CA PHE A 12 1.83 -3.46 -2.36
C PHE A 12 1.36 -4.23 -3.61
N LEU A 13 2.30 -4.76 -4.40
CA LEU A 13 1.98 -5.60 -5.56
C LEU A 13 1.21 -6.86 -5.15
N GLY A 14 1.60 -7.51 -4.05
CA GLY A 14 0.90 -8.67 -3.51
C GLY A 14 -0.54 -8.36 -3.10
N VAL A 15 -0.75 -7.22 -2.42
CA VAL A 15 -2.10 -6.76 -2.03
C VAL A 15 -2.96 -6.48 -3.26
N ILE A 16 -2.43 -5.77 -4.27
CA ILE A 16 -3.14 -5.51 -5.52
C ILE A 16 -3.51 -6.81 -6.23
N ALA A 17 -2.56 -7.75 -6.36
CA ALA A 17 -2.81 -9.03 -7.00
C ALA A 17 -3.90 -9.82 -6.27
N GLY A 18 -3.85 -9.87 -4.93
CA GLY A 18 -4.87 -10.53 -4.11
C GLY A 18 -6.26 -9.91 -4.30
N VAL A 19 -6.35 -8.57 -4.29
CA VAL A 19 -7.61 -7.85 -4.53
C VAL A 19 -8.15 -8.13 -5.94
N MET A 20 -7.28 -8.14 -6.96
CA MET A 20 -7.69 -8.48 -8.33
C MET A 20 -8.27 -9.89 -8.40
N ILE A 21 -7.57 -10.88 -7.84
CA ILE A 21 -8.02 -12.28 -7.82
C ILE A 21 -9.37 -12.39 -7.11
N VAL A 22 -9.51 -11.83 -5.91
CA VAL A 22 -10.76 -11.88 -5.15
C VAL A 22 -11.89 -11.15 -5.88
N SER A 23 -11.61 -10.02 -6.54
CA SER A 23 -12.61 -9.28 -7.31
C SER A 23 -13.14 -10.12 -8.47
N VAL A 24 -12.25 -10.76 -9.24
CA VAL A 24 -12.64 -11.62 -10.36
C VAL A 24 -13.42 -12.84 -9.87
N LEU A 25 -12.96 -13.49 -8.79
CA LEU A 25 -13.64 -14.67 -8.24
C LEU A 25 -15.04 -14.35 -7.68
N ARG A 26 -15.20 -13.19 -7.04
CA ARG A 26 -16.45 -12.84 -6.34
C ARG A 26 -17.47 -12.14 -7.25
N ASN A 27 -16.99 -11.27 -8.13
CA ASN A 27 -17.83 -10.40 -8.94
C ASN A 27 -17.81 -10.76 -10.43
N GLY A 28 -16.96 -11.70 -10.88
CA GLY A 28 -16.75 -12.02 -12.29
C GLY A 28 -15.99 -10.94 -13.07
N GLU A 29 -15.75 -9.77 -12.46
CA GLU A 29 -15.15 -8.60 -13.06
C GLU A 29 -14.14 -7.93 -12.12
N ILE A 30 -13.20 -7.20 -12.71
CA ILE A 30 -12.24 -6.40 -11.96
C ILE A 30 -12.93 -5.09 -11.53
N ASN A 31 -13.10 -4.91 -10.22
CA ASN A 31 -13.58 -3.65 -9.67
C ASN A 31 -12.43 -2.64 -9.57
N TRP A 32 -12.23 -1.90 -10.66
CA TRP A 32 -11.22 -0.84 -10.75
C TRP A 32 -11.37 0.25 -9.68
N GLY A 33 -12.60 0.53 -9.22
CA GLY A 33 -12.86 1.49 -8.14
C GLY A 33 -12.29 1.01 -6.81
N LEU A 34 -12.51 -0.26 -6.47
CA LEU A 34 -11.96 -0.87 -5.25
C LEU A 34 -10.43 -0.91 -5.29
N ILE A 35 -9.84 -1.25 -6.44
CA ILE A 35 -8.38 -1.26 -6.64
C ILE A 35 -7.81 0.16 -6.46
N GLY A 36 -8.47 1.16 -7.04
CA GLY A 36 -8.10 2.56 -6.87
C GLY A 36 -8.16 3.01 -5.41
N ALA A 37 -9.21 2.65 -4.67
CA ALA A 37 -9.35 2.97 -3.26
C ALA A 37 -8.27 2.32 -2.40
N ILE A 38 -7.98 1.04 -2.61
CA ILE A 38 -6.93 0.30 -1.87
C ILE A 38 -5.55 0.86 -2.21
N THR A 39 -5.33 1.26 -3.47
CA THR A 39 -4.10 1.92 -3.91
C THR A 39 -3.91 3.26 -3.18
N ALA A 40 -4.94 4.11 -3.17
CA ALA A 40 -4.89 5.42 -2.51
C ALA A 40 -4.65 5.28 -1.00
N LEU A 41 -5.36 4.36 -0.33
CA LEU A 41 -5.19 4.09 1.10
C LEU A 41 -3.78 3.60 1.42
N SER A 42 -3.22 2.71 0.59
CA SER A 42 -1.85 2.21 0.78
C SER A 42 -0.84 3.35 0.67
N VAL A 43 -0.95 4.19 -0.37
CA VAL A 43 -0.06 5.35 -0.56
C VAL A 43 -0.16 6.33 0.61
N LEU A 44 -1.38 6.65 1.05
CA LEU A 44 -1.60 7.52 2.22
C LEU A 44 -0.98 6.92 3.50
N GLY A 45 -1.18 5.62 3.73
CA GLY A 45 -0.59 4.91 4.85
C GLY A 45 0.94 4.92 4.81
N PHE A 46 1.54 4.78 3.64
CA PHE A 46 2.99 4.87 3.46
C PHE A 46 3.53 6.26 3.84
N PHE A 47 2.90 7.32 3.34
CA PHE A 47 3.31 8.69 3.69
C PHE A 47 3.12 8.96 5.17
N ALA A 48 1.98 8.57 5.76
CA ALA A 48 1.74 8.71 7.19
C ALA A 48 2.82 7.99 8.01
N PHE A 49 3.18 6.76 7.64
CA PHE A 49 4.27 6.02 8.28
C PHE A 49 5.61 6.74 8.17
N LEU A 50 5.95 7.29 7.00
CA LEU A 50 7.18 8.06 6.82
C LEU A 50 7.20 9.33 7.67
N PHE A 51 6.09 10.08 7.73
CA PHE A 51 5.98 11.27 8.56
C PHE A 51 6.13 10.97 10.05
N ILE A 52 5.44 9.93 10.55
CA ILE A 52 5.58 9.47 11.94
C ILE A 52 7.02 9.08 12.22
N ARG A 53 7.65 8.29 11.34
CA ARG A 53 9.04 7.88 11.51
C ARG A 53 9.98 9.08 11.58
N LYS A 54 9.80 10.07 10.69
CA LYS A 54 10.60 11.29 10.68
C LYS A 54 10.40 12.14 11.92
N GLY A 55 9.16 12.23 12.44
CA GLY A 55 8.86 12.91 13.69
C GLY A 55 9.56 12.26 14.88
N ILE A 56 9.51 10.92 14.98
CA ILE A 56 10.18 10.15 16.03
C ILE A 56 11.72 10.27 15.94
N GLU A 57 12.29 10.28 14.74
CA GLU A 57 13.73 10.48 14.53
C GLU A 57 14.17 11.92 14.86
N GLY A 58 13.30 12.92 14.66
CA GLY A 58 13.57 14.32 14.97
C GLY A 58 13.48 14.69 16.45
N GLU A 59 12.73 13.94 17.26
CA GLU A 59 12.60 14.16 18.71
C GLU A 59 13.79 13.60 19.52
N LYS A 60 14.66 12.79 18.90
CA LYS A 60 15.85 12.18 19.53
C LYS A 60 17.17 12.92 19.26
N SER A 61 17.15 14.09 18.63
CA SER A 61 18.34 14.92 18.35
C SER A 61 18.37 16.17 19.20
#